data_AF-A0A6L7ZY34-F1
#
_entry.id   AF-A0A6L7ZY34-F1
#
_cell.length_a   1.000
_cell.length_b   1.000
_cell.length_c   1.000
_cell.angle_alpha   90.00
_cell.angle_beta   90.00
_cell.angle_gamma   90.00
#
_symmetry.space_group_name_H-M   'P 1'
#
loop_
_entity.id
_entity.type
_entity.pdbx_description
1 polymer ?
#
loop_
_entity_poly.entity_id
_entity_poly.type
_entity_poly.pdbx_seq_one_letter_code
_entity_poly.pdbx_strand_id
1 'polypeptide(L)'
;AALAFGFFTEYLLLWAIPLWFLLQPLMRFRSILEHGMTTETGDAWRDARTNLGPKWLMWLLFPHNVHYHLEHHLYPSLPHYSLPRAHRALRDGGLLEDAEVRPVGYAARLAWGTPGG
;
A
#
# COMPACT_ATOMS: atom_id res chain seq x y z
N ALA A 1 -15.51 -25.93 -15.97
CA ALA A 1 -15.78 -26.72 -14.76
C ALA A 1 -17.05 -26.25 -14.05
N ALA A 2 -17.08 -25.07 -13.40
CA ALA A 2 -18.24 -24.61 -12.62
C ALA A 2 -19.58 -24.60 -13.39
N LEU A 3 -19.59 -24.06 -14.62
CA LEU A 3 -20.78 -24.08 -15.48
C LEU A 3 -21.26 -25.50 -15.81
N ALA A 4 -20.32 -26.42 -16.09
CA ALA A 4 -20.61 -27.80 -16.47
C ALA A 4 -21.12 -28.65 -15.30
N PHE A 5 -20.81 -28.27 -14.06
CA PHE A 5 -21.24 -28.96 -12.84
C PHE A 5 -22.38 -28.23 -12.10
N GLY A 6 -22.96 -27.17 -12.69
CA GLY A 6 -24.09 -26.43 -12.10
C GLY A 6 -23.72 -25.40 -11.03
N PHE A 7 -22.43 -25.19 -10.73
CA PHE A 7 -21.94 -24.27 -9.70
C PHE A 7 -21.67 -22.84 -10.23
N PHE A 8 -22.40 -22.41 -11.26
CA PHE A 8 -22.12 -21.12 -11.90
C PHE A 8 -22.40 -19.94 -10.95
N THR A 9 -23.49 -20.00 -10.19
CA THR A 9 -23.86 -18.94 -9.25
C THR A 9 -22.85 -18.82 -8.11
N GLU A 10 -22.42 -19.94 -7.54
CA GLU A 10 -21.39 -19.99 -6.49
C GLU A 10 -20.05 -19.46 -7.01
N TYR A 11 -19.69 -19.82 -8.24
CA TYR A 11 -18.49 -19.26 -8.88
C TYR A 11 -18.59 -17.74 -9.02
N LEU A 12 -19.74 -17.20 -9.45
CA LEU A 12 -19.90 -15.76 -9.54
C LEU A 12 -19.82 -15.08 -8.16
N LEU A 13 -20.53 -15.60 -7.16
CA LEU A 13 -20.62 -14.99 -5.83
C LEU A 13 -19.34 -15.11 -5.02
N LEU A 14 -18.64 -16.23 -5.11
CA LEU A 14 -17.46 -16.51 -4.27
C LEU A 14 -16.14 -16.17 -4.96
N TRP A 15 -16.13 -16.08 -6.29
CA TRP A 15 -14.91 -15.79 -7.06
C TRP A 15 -15.04 -14.53 -7.90
N ALA A 16 -15.94 -14.49 -8.89
CA ALA A 16 -15.94 -13.41 -9.87
C ALA A 16 -16.25 -12.06 -9.23
N ILE A 17 -17.31 -11.96 -8.43
CA ILE A 17 -17.72 -10.71 -7.80
C ILE A 17 -16.67 -10.22 -6.79
N PRO A 18 -16.19 -11.03 -5.83
CA PRO A 18 -15.13 -10.62 -4.92
C PRO A 18 -13.85 -10.21 -5.64
N LEU A 19 -13.46 -10.91 -6.71
CA LEU A 19 -12.28 -10.55 -7.48
C LEU A 19 -12.43 -9.16 -8.10
N TRP A 20 -13.50 -8.91 -8.84
CA TRP A 20 -13.66 -7.69 -9.63
C TRP A 20 -14.09 -6.47 -8.82
N PHE A 21 -14.93 -6.66 -7.79
CA PHE A 21 -15.54 -5.55 -7.06
C PHE A 21 -14.93 -5.33 -5.67
N LEU A 22 -14.15 -6.28 -5.14
CA LEU A 22 -13.46 -6.11 -3.86
C LEU A 22 -11.94 -6.09 -4.05
N LEU A 23 -11.35 -7.15 -4.63
CA LEU A 23 -9.90 -7.27 -4.72
C LEU A 23 -9.29 -6.25 -5.68
N GLN A 24 -9.79 -6.14 -6.92
CA GLN A 24 -9.23 -5.20 -7.90
C GLN A 24 -9.28 -3.73 -7.42
N PRO A 25 -10.42 -3.20 -6.92
CA PRO A 25 -10.47 -1.84 -6.43
C PRO A 25 -9.58 -1.61 -5.20
N LEU A 26 -9.53 -2.58 -4.27
CA LEU A 26 -8.67 -2.48 -3.09
C LEU A 26 -7.19 -2.44 -3.48
N MET A 27 -6.75 -3.33 -4.38
CA MET A 27 -5.37 -3.36 -4.86
C MET A 27 -5.02 -2.08 -5.63
N ARG A 28 -5.96 -1.54 -6.42
CA ARG A 28 -5.76 -0.27 -7.11
C ARG A 28 -5.63 0.91 -6.15
N PHE A 29 -6.49 0.96 -5.13
CA PHE A 29 -6.43 1.98 -4.09
C PHE A 29 -5.10 1.94 -3.34
N ARG A 30 -4.64 0.73 -2.95
CA ARG A 30 -3.32 0.53 -2.33
C ARG A 30 -2.17 0.99 -3.22
N SER A 31 -2.19 0.62 -4.51
CA SER A 31 -1.20 1.06 -5.49
C SER A 31 -1.12 2.59 -5.59
N ILE A 32 -2.25 3.30 -5.50
CA ILE A 32 -2.27 4.77 -5.45
C ILE A 32 -1.68 5.29 -4.12
N LEU A 33 -1.93 4.62 -3.00
CA LEU A 33 -1.32 5.01 -1.74
C LEU A 33 0.19 4.75 -1.71
N GLU A 34 0.66 3.69 -2.36
CA GLU A 34 2.07 3.25 -2.40
C GLU A 34 2.90 4.00 -3.44
N HIS A 35 2.32 4.35 -4.59
CA HIS A 35 3.02 4.95 -5.74
C HIS A 35 2.31 6.15 -6.37
N GLY A 36 1.11 6.49 -5.91
CA GLY A 36 0.36 7.61 -6.48
C GLY A 36 0.98 8.95 -6.09
N MET A 37 1.16 9.81 -7.10
CA MET A 37 1.67 11.18 -6.95
C MET A 37 3.04 11.23 -6.26
N THR A 38 3.83 10.17 -6.39
CA THR A 38 5.26 10.21 -6.07
C THR A 38 5.94 11.18 -7.02
N THR A 39 6.77 12.07 -6.47
CA THR A 39 7.16 13.32 -7.13
C THR A 39 8.33 13.16 -8.10
N GLU A 40 9.12 12.09 -8.00
CA GLU A 40 10.40 11.96 -8.72
C GLU A 40 10.66 10.51 -9.15
N THR A 41 10.26 10.17 -10.38
CA THR A 41 10.64 8.91 -11.02
C THR A 41 12.16 8.82 -11.17
N GLY A 42 12.77 7.79 -10.60
CA GLY A 42 14.23 7.55 -10.64
C GLY A 42 14.96 7.80 -9.32
N ASP A 43 14.31 8.41 -8.31
CA ASP A 43 14.81 8.47 -6.94
C ASP A 43 14.17 7.34 -6.10
N ALA A 44 14.99 6.39 -5.67
CA ALA A 44 14.55 5.23 -4.88
C ALA A 44 13.88 5.64 -3.55
N TRP A 45 14.14 6.85 -3.03
CA TRP A 45 13.54 7.36 -1.79
C TRP A 45 12.16 7.99 -1.97
N ARG A 46 11.79 8.30 -3.22
CA ARG A 46 10.56 9.02 -3.55
C ARG A 46 9.66 8.30 -4.52
N ASP A 47 10.12 7.23 -5.18
CA ASP A 47 9.32 6.46 -6.14
C ASP A 47 8.28 5.53 -5.47
N ALA A 48 8.45 5.25 -4.18
CA ALA A 48 7.55 4.45 -3.36
C ALA A 48 7.31 5.14 -1.99
N ARG A 49 6.16 4.84 -1.36
CA ARG A 49 5.73 5.52 -0.13
C ARG A 49 5.54 4.60 1.06
N THR A 50 6.03 5.03 2.23
CA THR A 50 5.60 4.49 3.53
C THR A 50 4.35 5.18 4.02
N ASN A 51 3.29 4.38 4.27
CA ASN A 51 2.01 4.89 4.77
C ASN A 51 1.91 4.71 6.29
N LEU A 52 1.65 5.81 7.00
CA LEU A 52 1.46 5.81 8.46
C LEU A 52 -0.01 5.97 8.85
N GLY A 53 -0.43 5.29 9.91
CA GLY A 53 -1.80 5.39 10.40
C GLY A 53 -2.09 4.46 11.58
N PRO A 54 -3.34 4.41 12.06
CA PRO A 54 -3.72 3.53 13.14
C PRO A 54 -3.56 2.06 12.74
N LYS A 55 -3.10 1.23 13.68
CA LYS A 55 -2.73 -0.18 13.42
C LYS A 55 -3.84 -1.00 12.75
N TRP A 56 -5.10 -0.81 13.15
CA TRP A 56 -6.23 -1.54 12.58
C TRP A 56 -6.43 -1.22 11.09
N LEU A 57 -6.24 0.05 10.71
CA LEU A 57 -6.39 0.50 9.33
C LEU A 57 -5.22 0.03 8.47
N MET A 58 -4.01 0.09 9.02
CA MET A 58 -2.82 -0.44 8.35
C MET A 58 -2.93 -1.95 8.16
N TRP A 59 -3.47 -2.69 9.12
CA TRP A 59 -3.70 -4.13 8.97
C TRP A 59 -4.75 -4.45 7.89
N LEU A 60 -5.83 -3.67 7.83
CA LEU A 60 -6.91 -3.86 6.85
C LEU A 60 -6.46 -3.53 5.42
N LEU A 61 -5.80 -2.39 5.23
CA LEU A 61 -5.38 -1.92 3.89
C LEU A 61 -4.05 -2.55 3.46
N PHE A 62 -3.12 -2.77 4.40
CA PHE A 62 -1.76 -3.22 4.15
C PHE A 62 -1.37 -4.38 5.08
N PRO A 63 -2.01 -5.56 4.91
CA PRO A 63 -1.66 -6.74 5.69
C PRO A 63 -0.18 -7.07 5.54
N HIS A 64 0.40 -7.71 6.56
CA HIS A 64 1.81 -8.10 6.57
C HIS A 64 2.82 -6.94 6.58
N ASN A 65 2.46 -5.76 7.12
CA ASN A 65 3.38 -4.61 7.24
C ASN A 65 3.85 -4.02 5.89
N VAL A 66 3.19 -4.34 4.79
CA VAL A 66 3.55 -3.82 3.46
C VAL A 66 3.26 -2.33 3.27
N HIS A 67 2.67 -1.66 4.28
CA HIS A 67 2.59 -0.20 4.34
C HIS A 67 3.98 0.46 4.45
N TYR A 68 5.01 -0.31 4.84
CA TYR A 68 6.44 0.03 4.70
C TYR A 68 6.92 -0.29 3.27
N HIS A 69 6.23 0.28 2.27
CA HIS A 69 6.45 -0.07 0.87
C HIS A 69 7.78 0.50 0.35
N LEU A 70 8.11 1.72 0.75
CA LEU A 70 9.40 2.33 0.46
C LEU A 70 10.56 1.44 0.94
N GLU A 71 10.51 0.93 2.17
CA GLU A 71 11.55 0.07 2.73
C GLU A 71 11.66 -1.25 1.95
N HIS A 72 10.55 -1.76 1.43
CA HIS A 72 10.55 -2.93 0.55
C HIS A 72 11.24 -2.63 -0.79
N HIS A 73 11.03 -1.45 -1.39
CA HIS A 73 11.74 -1.04 -2.61
C HIS A 73 13.23 -0.84 -2.38
N LEU A 74 13.61 -0.24 -1.26
CA LEU A 74 15.03 -0.06 -0.89
C LEU A 74 15.72 -1.40 -0.59
N TYR A 75 15.01 -2.34 0.04
CA TYR A 75 15.55 -3.62 0.48
C TYR A 75 14.58 -4.79 0.19
N PRO A 76 14.41 -5.18 -1.09
CA PRO A 76 13.39 -6.16 -1.50
C PRO A 76 13.64 -7.57 -0.96
N SER A 77 14.87 -7.86 -0.54
CA SER A 77 15.24 -9.12 0.12
C SER A 77 14.78 -9.21 1.57
N LEU A 78 14.38 -8.10 2.20
CA LEU A 78 13.91 -8.12 3.58
C LEU A 78 12.51 -8.73 3.66
N PRO A 79 12.29 -9.70 4.55
CA PRO A 79 10.96 -10.25 4.76
C PRO A 79 10.07 -9.19 5.43
N HIS A 80 8.79 -9.24 5.10
CA HIS A 80 7.80 -8.23 5.50
C HIS A 80 7.71 -7.98 7.02
N TYR A 81 7.96 -8.99 7.85
CA TYR A 81 7.99 -8.85 9.31
C TYR A 81 9.18 -8.06 9.84
N SER A 82 10.23 -7.87 9.04
CA SER A 82 11.42 -7.08 9.36
C SER A 82 11.33 -5.62 8.91
N LEU A 83 10.37 -5.29 8.03
CA LEU A 83 10.20 -3.92 7.52
C LEU A 83 9.99 -2.87 8.64
N PRO A 84 9.22 -3.13 9.72
CA PRO A 84 9.11 -2.17 10.81
C PRO A 84 10.45 -1.88 11.50
N ARG A 85 11.36 -2.88 11.54
CA ARG A 85 12.72 -2.71 12.08
C ARG A 85 13.58 -1.90 11.12
N ALA A 86 13.49 -2.15 9.82
CA ALA A 86 14.18 -1.37 8.79
C ALA A 86 13.76 0.11 8.86
N HIS A 87 12.45 0.39 8.91
CA HIS A 87 11.93 1.74 9.06
C HIS A 87 12.52 2.47 10.28
N ARG A 88 12.57 1.81 11.44
CA ARG A 88 13.19 2.40 12.64
C ARG A 88 14.68 2.68 12.43
N ALA A 89 15.44 1.75 11.85
CA ALA A 89 16.87 1.96 11.61
C ALA A 89 17.12 3.14 10.64
N LEU A 90 16.33 3.26 9.57
CA LEU A 90 16.42 4.37 8.63
C LEU A 90 16.07 5.71 9.30
N ARG A 91 14.98 5.72 10.10
CA ARG A 91 14.55 6.91 10.85
C ARG A 91 15.62 7.35 11.86
N ASP A 92 16.13 6.42 12.64
CA ASP A 92 17.10 6.70 13.71
C ASP A 92 18.46 7.14 13.11
N GLY A 93 18.75 6.76 11.86
CA GLY A 93 19.90 7.24 11.08
C GLY A 93 19.67 8.54 10.30
N GLY A 94 18.49 9.18 10.40
CA GLY A 94 18.18 10.43 9.69
C GLY A 94 17.93 10.28 8.18
N LEU A 95 17.78 9.04 7.67
CA LEU A 95 17.68 8.78 6.23
C LEU A 95 16.25 8.94 5.67
N LEU A 96 15.25 9.19 6.52
CA LEU A 96 13.85 9.34 6.10
C LEU A 96 13.39 10.80 5.98
N GLU A 97 14.26 11.78 6.22
CA GLU A 97 13.89 13.20 6.20
C GLU A 97 13.36 13.65 4.83
N ASP A 98 14.00 13.17 3.76
CA ASP A 98 13.67 13.49 2.38
C ASP A 98 12.84 12.42 1.65
N ALA A 99 12.47 11.35 2.37
CA ALA A 99 11.78 10.20 1.82
C ALA A 99 10.26 10.36 1.78
N GLU A 100 9.58 9.63 0.90
CA GLU A 100 8.12 9.62 0.82
C GLU A 100 7.49 8.83 1.99
N VAL A 101 7.38 9.47 3.15
CA VAL A 101 6.67 8.94 4.33
C VAL A 101 5.48 9.83 4.62
N ARG A 102 4.25 9.33 4.42
CA ARG A 102 3.02 10.14 4.59
C ARG A 102 1.97 9.42 5.42
N PRO A 103 1.08 10.14 6.12
CA PRO A 103 -0.10 9.52 6.70
C PRO A 103 -1.04 9.02 5.59
N VAL A 104 -1.73 7.91 5.82
CA VAL A 104 -2.64 7.29 4.82
C VAL A 104 -3.73 8.24 4.31
N GLY A 105 -4.14 9.21 5.13
CA GLY A 105 -5.11 10.24 4.74
C GLY A 105 -4.56 11.33 3.82
N TYR A 106 -3.26 11.35 3.55
CA TYR A 106 -2.62 12.38 2.71
C TYR A 106 -3.13 12.37 1.28
N ALA A 107 -3.27 11.18 0.66
CA ALA A 107 -3.80 11.06 -0.70
C ALA A 107 -5.24 11.59 -0.81
N ALA A 108 -6.07 11.34 0.22
CA ALA A 108 -7.42 11.89 0.32
C ALA A 108 -7.42 13.41 0.53
N ARG A 109 -6.39 14.00 1.12
CA ARG A 109 -6.26 15.46 1.19
C ARG A 109 -5.88 16.06 -0.16
N LEU A 110 -4.99 15.40 -0.91
CA LEU A 110 -4.54 15.90 -2.21
C LEU A 110 -5.67 15.91 -3.24
N ALA A 111 -6.48 14.85 -3.29
CA ALA A 111 -7.59 14.75 -4.24
C ALA A 111 -8.75 15.72 -3.93
N TRP A 112 -8.81 16.30 -2.72
CA TRP A 112 -9.81 17.28 -2.30
C TRP A 112 -9.25 18.71 -2.25
N GLY A 113 -8.01 18.91 -2.70
CA GLY A 113 -7.41 20.24 -2.84
C GLY A 113 -7.20 20.99 -1.52
N THR A 114 -7.25 20.31 -0.37
CA THR A 114 -6.95 20.93 0.93
C THR A 114 -5.43 21.11 1.05
N PRO A 115 -4.91 22.35 1.14
CA PRO A 115 -3.48 22.57 1.35
C PRO A 115 -3.06 21.98 2.69
N GLY A 116 -1.91 21.29 2.71
CA GLY A 116 -1.26 20.87 3.96
C GLY A 116 -0.80 22.10 4.74
N GLY A 117 -1.13 22.14 6.04
CA GLY A 117 -0.50 23.04 7.00
C GLY A 117 0.80 22.47 7.55
#